data_AF-A0A0N0XIP1-F1
#
_entry.id   AF-A0A0N0XIP1-F1
#
_cell.length_a   1.000
_cell.length_b   1.000
_cell.length_c   1.000
_cell.angle_alpha   90.00
_cell.angle_beta   90.00
_cell.angle_gamma   90.00
#
_symmetry.space_group_name_H-M   'P 1'
#
loop_
_entity.id
_entity.type
_entity.pdbx_description
1 polymer ?
#
loop_
_entity_poly.entity_id
_entity_poly.type
_entity_poly.pdbx_seq_one_letter_code
_entity_poly.pdbx_strand_id
1 'polypeptide(L)'
;MIYMASLFFRSEVQSSLGELLESFWEESFVLVTADSEESAALKADIVGHGRSGIVYPTERGELTWVYVRAERIVQVDEPFFDGQEIFSRYLRAAEARSILMPFD
;
A
#
# COMPACT_ATOMS: atom_id res chain seq x y z
N MET A 1 -12.87 10.22 15.57
CA MET A 1 -11.86 9.23 16.01
C MET A 1 -10.87 9.03 14.87
N ILE A 2 -9.63 8.65 15.16
CA ILE A 2 -8.65 8.29 14.13
C ILE A 2 -8.70 6.78 13.98
N TYR A 3 -8.66 6.30 12.74
CA TYR A 3 -8.56 4.89 12.42
C TYR A 3 -7.33 4.66 11.54
N MET A 4 -6.59 3.60 11.81
CA MET A 4 -5.58 3.08 10.91
C MET A 4 -6.24 2.07 9.97
N ALA A 5 -5.99 2.22 8.68
CA ALA A 5 -6.45 1.31 7.65
C ALA A 5 -5.26 0.69 6.89
N SER A 6 -5.27 -0.62 6.70
CA SER A 6 -4.35 -1.31 5.78
C SER A 6 -4.98 -1.40 4.38
N LEU A 7 -4.31 -0.79 3.41
CA LEU A 7 -4.69 -0.76 1.99
C LEU A 7 -3.80 -1.73 1.22
N PHE A 8 -4.40 -2.62 0.44
CA PHE A 8 -3.67 -3.52 -0.44
C PHE A 8 -3.71 -3.05 -1.88
N PHE A 9 -2.54 -3.03 -2.51
CA PHE A 9 -2.39 -2.76 -3.94
C PHE A 9 -1.66 -3.92 -4.61
N ARG A 10 -2.02 -4.19 -5.85
CA ARG A 10 -1.34 -5.15 -6.73
C ARG A 10 -0.70 -4.38 -7.87
N SER A 11 0.54 -4.71 -8.22
CA SER A 11 1.19 -4.12 -9.39
C SER A 11 0.65 -4.76 -10.67
N GLU A 12 0.37 -3.93 -11.67
CA GLU A 12 0.21 -4.34 -13.06
C GLU A 12 1.39 -3.75 -13.83
N VAL A 13 2.24 -4.62 -14.37
CA VAL A 13 3.43 -4.22 -15.12
C VAL A 13 3.17 -4.42 -16.60
N GLN A 14 3.21 -3.34 -17.36
CA GLN A 14 3.19 -3.39 -18.81
C GLN A 14 4.63 -3.40 -19.32
N SER A 15 5.14 -4.61 -19.61
CA SER A 15 6.45 -4.80 -20.22
C SER A 15 6.46 -4.25 -21.64
N SER A 16 7.52 -3.55 -22.02
CA SER A 16 7.80 -3.12 -23.40
C SER A 16 7.96 -4.29 -24.38
N LEU A 17 8.18 -5.51 -23.87
CA LEU A 17 8.27 -6.76 -24.62
C LEU A 17 6.97 -7.58 -24.62
N GLY A 18 5.91 -7.10 -23.96
CA GLY A 18 4.60 -7.77 -23.89
C GLY A 18 4.54 -8.99 -22.96
N GLU A 19 5.57 -9.23 -22.15
CA GLU A 19 5.61 -10.32 -21.17
C GLU A 19 4.87 -9.95 -19.87
N LEU A 20 4.03 -10.85 -19.36
CA LEU A 20 3.39 -10.72 -18.05
C LEU A 20 4.43 -11.05 -16.96
N LEU A 21 4.91 -10.03 -16.25
CA LEU A 21 5.78 -10.21 -15.09
C LEU A 21 4.94 -10.59 -13.86
N GLU A 22 5.57 -11.30 -12.91
CA GLU A 22 4.96 -11.66 -11.63
C GLU A 22 4.45 -10.40 -10.90
N SER A 23 3.21 -10.43 -10.41
CA SER A 23 2.61 -9.28 -9.72
C SER A 23 3.15 -9.15 -8.30
N PHE A 24 3.67 -7.96 -7.98
CA PHE A 24 4.04 -7.55 -6.63
C PHE A 24 2.82 -7.01 -5.86
N TRP A 25 2.91 -7.03 -4.54
CA TRP A 25 1.88 -6.51 -3.66
C TRP A 25 2.46 -5.46 -2.71
N GLU A 26 1.72 -4.37 -2.54
CA GLU A 26 1.98 -3.35 -1.53
C GLU A 26 0.90 -3.40 -0.46
N GLU A 27 1.33 -3.31 0.79
CA GLU A 27 0.46 -3.03 1.94
C GLU A 27 0.81 -1.65 2.48
N SER A 28 -0.15 -0.73 2.45
CA SER A 28 0.02 0.67 2.85
C SER A 28 -0.88 1.00 4.04
N PHE A 29 -0.31 1.51 5.12
CA PHE A 29 -1.05 1.94 6.29
C PHE A 29 -1.39 3.42 6.19
N VAL A 30 -2.68 3.76 6.32
CA VAL A 30 -3.16 5.15 6.29
C VAL A 30 -3.96 5.47 7.54
N LEU A 31 -3.92 6.73 7.95
CA LEU A 31 -4.77 7.25 9.02
C LEU A 31 -5.95 7.99 8.40
N VAL A 32 -7.16 7.66 8.84
CA VAL A 32 -8.39 8.34 8.43
C VAL A 32 -9.18 8.78 9.65
N THR A 33 -9.76 9.98 9.59
CA THR A 33 -10.65 10.46 10.65
C THR A 33 -12.09 10.12 10.30
N ALA A 34 -12.78 9.40 11.18
CA ALA A 34 -14.18 8.99 11.00
C ALA A 34 -14.96 8.96 12.32
N ASP A 35 -16.29 8.87 12.20
CA ASP A 35 -17.26 8.75 13.29
C ASP A 35 -17.63 7.29 13.61
N SER A 36 -17.27 6.34 12.74
CA SER A 36 -17.42 4.89 12.95
C SER A 36 -16.37 4.12 12.15
N GLU A 37 -16.20 2.83 12.48
CA GLU A 37 -15.33 1.91 11.73
C GLU A 37 -15.82 1.72 10.28
N GLU A 38 -17.13 1.65 10.07
CA GLU A 38 -17.74 1.57 8.73
C GLU A 38 -17.43 2.81 7.89
N SER A 39 -17.60 4.01 8.47
CA SER A 39 -17.20 5.26 7.83
C SER A 39 -15.70 5.35 7.57
N ALA A 40 -14.86 4.77 8.45
CA ALA A 40 -13.42 4.70 8.25
C ALA A 40 -13.04 3.75 7.11
N ALA A 41 -13.69 2.59 7.00
CA ALA A 41 -13.52 1.65 5.90
C ALA A 41 -13.82 2.33 4.55
N LEU A 42 -14.98 2.99 4.45
CA LEU A 42 -15.38 3.71 3.23
C LEU A 42 -14.37 4.81 2.87
N LYS A 43 -13.88 5.58 3.85
CA LYS A 43 -12.85 6.60 3.61
C LYS A 43 -11.52 5.99 3.20
N ALA A 44 -11.13 4.86 3.79
CA ALA A 44 -9.93 4.13 3.45
C ALA A 44 -10.01 3.59 2.01
N ASP A 45 -11.16 3.06 1.59
CA ASP A 45 -11.42 2.65 0.19
C ASP A 45 -11.32 3.83 -0.78
N ILE A 46 -11.88 4.99 -0.43
CA ILE A 46 -11.75 6.22 -1.24
C ILE A 46 -10.27 6.62 -1.39
N VAL A 47 -9.49 6.56 -0.30
CA VAL A 47 -8.05 6.84 -0.33
C VAL A 47 -7.31 5.82 -1.22
N GLY A 48 -7.65 4.54 -1.09
CA GLY A 48 -7.10 3.46 -1.92
C GLY A 48 -7.37 3.70 -3.41
N HIS A 49 -8.63 3.93 -3.79
CA HIS A 49 -9.02 4.24 -5.15
C HIS A 49 -8.34 5.51 -5.69
N GLY A 50 -8.19 6.56 -4.87
CA GLY A 50 -7.49 7.78 -5.27
C GLY A 50 -5.99 7.60 -5.52
N ARG A 51 -5.40 6.52 -4.99
CA ARG A 51 -3.99 6.13 -5.21
C ARG A 51 -3.84 5.04 -6.28
N SER A 52 -4.95 4.45 -6.73
CA SER A 52 -4.96 3.46 -7.79
C SER A 52 -4.70 4.13 -9.14
N GLY A 53 -4.04 3.42 -10.05
CA GLY A 53 -3.76 3.89 -11.40
C GLY A 53 -2.58 4.85 -11.50
N ILE A 54 -1.85 5.08 -10.41
CA ILE A 54 -0.59 5.84 -10.48
C ILE A 54 0.44 4.97 -11.20
N VAL A 55 0.95 5.51 -12.31
CA VAL A 55 1.93 4.87 -13.18
C VAL A 55 3.32 5.35 -12.81
N TYR A 56 4.23 4.39 -12.59
CA TYR A 56 5.64 4.63 -12.30
C TYR A 56 6.47 4.04 -13.43
N PRO A 57 7.37 4.83 -14.05
CA PRO A 57 8.33 4.28 -14.98
C PRO A 57 9.36 3.43 -14.22
N THR A 58 9.65 2.25 -14.74
CA THR A 58 10.70 1.35 -14.27
C THR A 58 11.57 0.95 -15.45
N GLU A 59 12.74 0.39 -15.18
CA GLU A 59 13.62 -0.11 -16.24
C GLU A 59 12.96 -1.25 -17.06
N ARG A 60 12.02 -1.98 -16.45
CA ARG A 60 11.21 -3.06 -17.06
C ARG A 60 9.95 -2.61 -17.81
N GLY A 61 9.62 -1.31 -17.81
CA GLY A 61 8.38 -0.78 -18.38
C GLY A 61 7.58 0.05 -17.38
N GLU A 62 6.26 0.11 -17.57
CA GLU A 62 5.39 0.90 -16.71
C GLU A 62 4.75 0.03 -15.62
N LEU A 63 4.92 0.43 -14.36
CA LEU A 63 4.28 -0.21 -13.21
C LEU A 63 3.09 0.64 -12.76
N THR A 64 1.91 0.04 -12.73
CA THR A 64 0.69 0.66 -12.23
C THR A 64 0.25 -0.02 -10.95
N TRP A 65 0.05 0.75 -9.88
CA TRP A 65 -0.57 0.20 -8.67
C TRP A 65 -2.08 0.17 -8.82
N VAL A 66 -2.67 -1.02 -8.74
CA VAL A 66 -4.11 -1.21 -8.73
C VAL A 66 -4.57 -1.49 -7.32
N TYR A 67 -5.44 -0.62 -6.81
CA TYR A 67 -6.05 -0.81 -5.51
C TYR A 67 -6.93 -2.05 -5.49
N VAL A 68 -6.78 -2.86 -4.45
CA VAL A 68 -7.54 -4.10 -4.29
C VAL A 68 -8.63 -3.92 -3.24
N ARG A 69 -8.27 -3.53 -2.02
CA ARG A 69 -9.21 -3.31 -0.90
C ARG A 69 -8.53 -2.74 0.34
N ALA A 70 -9.33 -2.16 1.24
CA ALA A 70 -8.98 -1.98 2.64
C ALA A 70 -9.33 -3.27 3.38
N GLU A 71 -8.50 -3.67 4.34
CA GLU A 71 -8.79 -4.86 5.16
C GLU A 71 -8.89 -4.52 6.64
N ARG A 72 -7.76 -4.17 7.26
CA ARG A 72 -7.71 -3.90 8.69
C ARG A 72 -8.09 -2.47 8.96
N ILE A 73 -9.24 -2.22 9.58
CA ILE A 73 -9.63 -0.92 10.13
C ILE A 73 -9.57 -0.99 11.65
N VAL A 74 -8.73 -0.17 12.27
CA VAL A 74 -8.52 -0.21 13.72
C VAL A 74 -8.59 1.21 14.25
N GLN A 75 -9.47 1.46 15.23
CA GLN A 75 -9.50 2.73 15.94
C GLN A 75 -8.18 2.92 16.68
N VAL A 76 -7.57 4.09 16.52
CA VAL A 76 -6.36 4.48 17.24
C VAL A 76 -6.71 5.60 18.21
N ASP A 77 -6.53 5.33 19.50
CA ASP A 77 -6.93 6.22 20.59
C ASP A 77 -5.80 7.12 21.10
N GLU A 78 -4.60 7.08 20.50
CA GLU A 78 -3.42 7.78 21.02
C GLU A 78 -2.82 8.82 20.05
N PRO A 79 -2.33 9.98 20.57
CA PRO A 79 -1.59 10.94 19.78
C PRO A 79 -0.19 10.38 19.49
N PHE A 80 0.13 10.16 18.21
CA PHE A 80 1.44 9.68 17.85
C PHE A 80 2.54 10.72 18.13
N PHE A 81 3.73 10.31 18.56
CA PHE A 81 4.87 11.18 18.91
C PHE A 81 6.08 10.95 17.98
N ASP A 82 7.02 11.92 17.96
CA ASP A 82 8.26 11.81 17.18
C ASP A 82 9.08 10.59 17.62
N GLY A 83 9.54 9.80 16.65
CA GLY A 83 10.25 8.53 16.89
C GLY A 83 9.37 7.32 17.24
N GLN A 84 8.04 7.44 17.20
CA GLN A 84 7.15 6.32 17.50
C GLN A 84 7.03 5.34 16.33
N GLU A 85 7.43 4.08 16.57
CA GLU A 85 7.22 2.97 15.64
C GLU A 85 5.74 2.58 15.63
N ILE A 86 5.07 2.80 14.50
CA ILE A 86 3.63 2.50 14.33
C ILE A 86 3.40 1.07 13.82
N PHE A 87 4.36 0.56 13.08
CA PHE A 87 4.33 -0.78 12.52
C PHE A 87 5.76 -1.20 12.14
N SER A 88 6.12 -2.43 12.49
CA SER A 88 7.29 -3.11 11.94
C SER A 88 6.89 -4.50 11.49
N ARG A 89 7.59 -4.98 10.46
CA ARG A 89 7.50 -6.38 10.04
C ARG A 89 8.89 -6.91 9.77
N TYR A 90 9.09 -8.18 10.10
CA TYR A 90 10.33 -8.88 9.80
C TYR A 90 10.30 -9.36 8.36
N LEU A 91 11.32 -8.94 7.61
CA LEU A 91 11.54 -9.37 6.24
C LEU A 91 12.62 -10.45 6.21
N ARG A 92 12.45 -11.43 5.33
CA ARG A 92 13.54 -12.32 4.93
C ARG A 92 14.54 -11.52 4.11
N ALA A 93 15.80 -11.97 4.13
CA ALA A 93 16.86 -11.28 3.39
C ALA A 93 16.59 -11.18 1.88
N ALA A 94 15.85 -12.14 1.31
CA ALA A 94 15.42 -12.08 -0.09
C ALA A 94 14.35 -10.99 -0.32
N GLU A 95 13.38 -10.86 0.58
CA GLU A 95 12.34 -9.82 0.53
C GLU A 95 12.96 -8.44 0.74
N ALA A 96 13.89 -8.31 1.69
CA ALA A 96 14.62 -7.07 1.92
C ALA A 96 15.47 -6.66 0.70
N ARG A 97 16.21 -7.60 0.09
CA ARG A 97 16.98 -7.31 -1.13
C ARG A 97 16.08 -6.97 -2.30
N SER A 98 14.95 -7.66 -2.46
CA SER A 98 13.96 -7.35 -3.50
C SER A 98 13.33 -5.97 -3.34
N ILE A 99 13.22 -5.46 -2.11
CA ILE A 99 12.70 -4.12 -1.83
C ILE A 99 13.80 -3.05 -2.02
N LEU A 100 15.04 -3.37 -1.65
CA LEU A 100 16.16 -2.42 -1.59
C LEU A 100 16.99 -2.34 -2.88
N MET A 101 16.82 -3.28 -3.81
CA MET A 101 17.52 -3.29 -5.11
C MET A 101 16.45 -3.25 -6.21
N PRO A 102 16.23 -2.08 -6.86
CA PRO A 102 15.31 -1.99 -7.99
C PRO A 102 15.74 -2.94 -9.10
N PHE A 103 14.79 -3.54 -9.80
CA PHE A 103 15.10 -4.38 -10.96
C PHE A 103 15.22 -3.50 -12.21
N ASP A 104 16.37 -3.58 -12.88
CA ASP A 104 16.48 -3.27 -14.33
C ASP A 104 15.38 -3.97 -15.11
#